data_AF-A0A3S0SXT0-F1
#
_entry.id   AF-A0A3S0SXT0-F1
#
_cell.length_a   1.000
_cell.length_b   1.000
_cell.length_c   1.000
_cell.angle_alpha   90.00
_cell.angle_beta   90.00
_cell.angle_gamma   90.00
#
_symmetry.space_group_name_H-M   'P 1'
#
loop_
_entity.id
_entity.type
_entity.pdbx_description
1 polymer ?
#
loop_
_entity_poly.entity_id
_entity_poly.type
_entity_poly.pdbx_seq_one_letter_code
_entity_poly.pdbx_strand_id
1 'polypeptide(L)'
;MKLDQNICIVPHCKEIQLLLERGCVFCIEHRKRFDDFLVRNPVSSEIDYFLKKDKEFRNEFWTDTVNYFFIEEEHEYHRKNKKQKKWK
;
A
#
# COMPACT_ATOMS: atom_id res chain seq x y z
N MET A 1 4.65 -26.72 0.30
CA MET A 1 3.93 -25.65 -0.42
C MET A 1 4.89 -24.47 -0.52
N LYS A 2 5.48 -24.20 -1.70
CA LYS A 2 6.29 -22.98 -1.89
C LYS A 2 5.28 -21.83 -2.00
N LEU A 3 5.23 -20.94 -1.01
CA LEU A 3 4.45 -19.71 -1.15
C LEU A 3 4.93 -19.03 -2.44
N ASP A 4 4.01 -18.70 -3.34
CA ASP A 4 4.30 -17.88 -4.51
C ASP A 4 4.73 -16.49 -4.01
N GLN A 5 6.04 -16.36 -3.77
CA GLN A 5 6.63 -15.35 -2.89
C GLN A 5 6.55 -13.91 -3.40
N ASN A 6 5.89 -13.67 -4.54
CA ASN A 6 5.91 -12.37 -5.19
C ASN A 6 4.52 -11.88 -5.64
N ILE A 7 3.47 -12.03 -4.84
CA ILE A 7 2.14 -11.43 -5.14
C ILE A 7 2.03 -10.06 -4.46
N CYS A 8 1.65 -9.03 -5.22
CA CYS A 8 1.32 -7.73 -4.66
C CYS A 8 0.11 -7.87 -3.73
N ILE A 9 0.23 -7.40 -2.49
CA ILE A 9 -0.83 -7.58 -1.48
C ILE A 9 -1.99 -6.58 -1.60
N VAL A 10 -1.90 -5.60 -2.51
CA VAL A 10 -2.96 -4.60 -2.71
C VAL A 10 -4.23 -5.26 -3.27
N PRO A 11 -5.42 -5.00 -2.70
CA PRO A 11 -6.68 -5.51 -3.20
C PRO A 11 -6.91 -5.23 -4.69
N HIS A 12 -7.49 -6.19 -5.41
CA HIS A 12 -7.79 -6.12 -6.86
C HIS A 12 -6.57 -5.91 -7.77
N CYS A 13 -5.35 -5.94 -7.24
CA CYS A 13 -4.16 -5.89 -8.06
C CYS A 13 -4.08 -7.16 -8.93
N LYS A 14 -4.03 -6.95 -10.25
CA LYS A 14 -3.84 -8.01 -11.25
C LYS A 14 -2.42 -8.03 -11.82
N GLU A 15 -1.52 -7.22 -11.28
CA GLU A 15 -0.14 -7.20 -11.75
C GLU A 15 0.55 -8.52 -11.43
N ILE A 16 1.24 -9.05 -12.45
CA ILE A 16 1.89 -10.35 -12.43
C ILE A 16 3.05 -10.34 -11.42
N GLN A 17 3.30 -11.51 -10.83
CA GLN A 17 4.31 -11.80 -9.80
C GLN A 17 5.76 -11.41 -10.10
N LEU A 18 6.05 -10.89 -11.30
CA LEU A 18 7.40 -10.60 -11.80
C LEU A 18 7.89 -9.18 -11.50
N LEU A 19 7.04 -8.31 -10.95
CA LEU A 19 7.33 -6.88 -10.75
C LEU A 19 7.42 -6.47 -9.28
N LEU A 20 7.59 -7.40 -8.34
CA LEU A 20 7.89 -7.05 -6.95
C LEU A 20 9.37 -6.73 -6.79
N GLU A 21 9.66 -5.60 -6.16
CA GLU A 21 10.99 -5.32 -5.64
C GLU A 21 11.29 -6.25 -4.46
N ARG A 22 12.50 -6.82 -4.38
CA ARG A 22 12.85 -7.75 -3.28
C ARG A 22 12.69 -7.06 -1.93
N GLY A 23 11.91 -7.67 -1.03
CA GLY A 23 11.62 -7.11 0.29
C GLY A 23 10.47 -6.10 0.31
N CYS A 24 9.83 -5.83 -0.84
CA CYS A 24 8.62 -5.03 -0.93
C CYS A 24 7.40 -5.94 -1.14
N VAL A 25 6.32 -5.67 -0.40
CA VAL A 25 5.04 -6.39 -0.54
C VAL A 25 4.15 -5.82 -1.67
N PHE A 26 4.59 -4.72 -2.29
CA PHE A 26 3.89 -4.04 -3.38
C PHE A 26 4.63 -4.20 -4.70
N CYS A 27 3.86 -4.32 -5.79
CA CYS A 27 4.43 -4.18 -7.13
C CYS A 27 4.93 -2.75 -7.36
N ILE A 28 5.76 -2.56 -8.38
CA ILE A 28 6.35 -1.25 -8.70
C ILE A 28 5.29 -0.15 -8.80
N GLU A 29 4.12 -0.42 -9.40
CA GLU A 29 3.06 0.60 -9.51
C GLU A 29 2.49 1.00 -8.15
N HIS A 30 2.09 0.03 -7.33
CA HIS A 30 1.53 0.32 -6.01
C HIS A 30 2.58 0.84 -5.04
N ARG A 31 3.86 0.49 -5.23
CA ARG A 31 4.94 1.07 -4.45
C ARG A 31 5.04 2.58 -4.69
N LYS A 32 5.03 3.02 -5.95
CA LYS A 32 5.03 4.45 -6.30
C LYS A 32 3.84 5.18 -5.68
N ARG A 33 2.63 4.61 -5.77
CA ARG A 33 1.43 5.20 -5.15
C ARG A 33 1.49 5.23 -3.64
N PHE A 34 2.08 4.21 -3.02
CA PHE A 34 2.31 4.18 -1.58
C PHE A 34 3.31 5.25 -1.15
N ASP A 35 4.41 5.42 -1.90
CA ASP A 35 5.36 6.51 -1.64
C ASP A 35 4.68 7.89 -1.77
N ASP A 36 3.84 8.09 -2.79
CA ASP A 36 3.03 9.31 -2.95
C ASP A 36 2.04 9.49 -1.77
N PHE A 37 1.43 8.40 -1.31
CA PHE A 37 0.56 8.41 -0.13
C PHE A 37 1.31 8.88 1.12
N LEU A 38 2.54 8.39 1.35
CA LEU A 38 3.37 8.80 2.48
C LEU A 38 3.76 10.29 2.40
N VAL A 39 4.08 10.79 1.20
CA VAL A 39 4.39 12.21 1.00
C VAL A 39 3.19 13.10 1.33
N ARG A 40 1.97 12.68 0.98
CA ARG A 40 0.73 13.41 1.30
C ARG A 40 0.33 13.30 2.77
N ASN A 41 0.84 12.31 3.49
CA ASN A 41 0.56 12.06 4.90
C ASN A 41 1.85 12.15 5.73
N PRO A 42 2.46 13.35 5.85
CA PRO A 42 3.71 13.51 6.56
C PRO A 42 3.53 13.21 8.05
N VAL A 43 4.54 12.56 8.63
CA VAL A 43 4.59 12.28 10.07
C VAL A 43 5.17 13.48 10.83
N SER A 44 4.64 13.73 12.02
CA SER A 44 5.22 14.73 12.94
C SER A 44 6.58 14.27 13.46
N SER A 45 7.39 15.21 13.96
CA SER A 45 8.69 14.90 14.57
C SER A 45 8.59 13.97 15.79
N GLU A 46 7.48 14.05 16.53
CA GLU A 46 7.18 13.15 17.65
C GLU A 46 6.94 11.72 17.17
N ILE A 47 6.11 11.55 16.13
CA ILE A 47 5.87 10.23 15.53
C ILE A 47 7.18 9.67 14.97
N ASP A 48 7.97 10.47 14.25
CA ASP A 48 9.28 10.06 13.72
C ASP A 48 10.25 9.60 14.82
N TYR A 49 10.21 10.25 16.00
CA TYR A 49 11.00 9.81 17.16
C TYR A 49 10.59 8.41 17.62
N PHE A 50 9.30 8.15 17.81
CA PHE A 50 8.81 6.83 18.23
C PHE A 50 9.07 5.77 17.15
N LEU A 51 8.88 6.11 15.87
CA LEU A 51 9.21 5.22 14.75
C LEU A 51 10.67 4.75 14.77
N LYS A 52 11.59 5.54 15.31
CA LYS A 52 13.01 5.15 15.43
C LYS A 52 13.26 4.27 16.65
N LYS A 53 12.66 4.61 17.80
CA LYS A 53 13.01 4.05 19.11
C LYS A 53 12.18 2.85 19.53
N ASP A 54 10.91 2.80 19.11
CA ASP A 54 9.95 1.81 19.56
C ASP A 54 9.63 0.84 18.42
N LYS A 55 9.78 -0.47 18.67
CA LYS A 55 9.53 -1.50 17.68
C LYS A 55 8.03 -1.82 17.55
N GLU A 56 7.31 -1.84 18.66
CA GLU A 56 5.88 -2.17 18.68
C GLU A 56 5.10 -1.05 18.01
N PHE A 57 5.36 0.21 18.42
CA PHE A 57 4.77 1.39 17.79
C PHE A 57 5.06 1.43 16.29
N ARG A 58 6.31 1.16 15.88
CA ARG A 58 6.68 1.14 14.45
C ARG A 58 5.91 0.08 13.67
N ASN A 59 5.72 -1.11 14.22
CA ASN A 59 4.98 -2.17 13.54
C ASN A 59 3.49 -1.82 13.42
N GLU A 60 2.88 -1.30 14.49
CA GLU A 60 1.49 -0.84 14.48
C GLU A 60 1.29 0.31 13.50
N PHE A 61 2.16 1.32 13.56
CA PHE A 61 2.12 2.47 12.65
C PHE A 61 2.16 2.04 11.19
N TRP A 62 3.10 1.17 10.80
CA TRP A 62 3.18 0.71 9.41
C TRP A 62 2.00 -0.17 9.01
N THR A 63 1.47 -0.98 9.93
CA THR A 63 0.26 -1.78 9.69
C THR A 63 -0.94 -0.87 9.38
N ASP A 64 -1.15 0.15 10.21
CA ASP A 64 -2.24 1.12 10.02
C ASP A 64 -2.06 1.93 8.74
N THR A 65 -0.84 2.40 8.47
CA THR A 65 -0.49 3.13 7.25
C THR A 65 -0.82 2.31 5.99
N VAL A 66 -0.49 1.01 5.98
CA VAL A 66 -0.84 0.10 4.88
C VAL A 66 -2.35 -0.09 4.78
N ASN A 67 -3.06 -0.24 5.90
CA ASN A 67 -4.52 -0.37 5.90
C ASN A 67 -5.22 0.87 5.31
N TYR A 68 -4.78 2.08 5.69
CA TYR A 68 -5.32 3.33 5.12
C TYR A 68 -5.07 3.43 3.62
N PHE A 69 -3.87 3.03 3.17
CA PHE A 69 -3.57 2.98 1.75
C PHE A 69 -4.49 2.00 0.99
N PHE A 70 -4.80 0.83 1.55
CA PHE A 70 -5.74 -0.12 0.91
C PHE A 70 -7.15 0.42 0.79
N ILE A 71 -7.62 1.15 1.81
CA ILE A 71 -8.92 1.81 1.75
C ILE A 71 -8.95 2.81 0.57
N GLU A 72 -7.87 3.58 0.38
CA GLU A 72 -7.76 4.51 -0.75
C GLU A 72 -7.78 3.78 -2.10
N GLU A 73 -6.99 2.72 -2.25
CA GLU A 73 -6.95 1.94 -3.50
C GLU A 73 -8.31 1.25 -3.80
N GLU A 74 -9.02 0.77 -2.78
CA GLU A 74 -10.37 0.21 -2.92
C GLU A 74 -11.36 1.28 -3.42
N HIS A 75 -11.30 2.49 -2.86
CA HIS A 75 -12.10 3.62 -3.31
C HIS A 75 -11.79 4.01 -4.76
N GLU A 76 -10.52 4.05 -5.15
CA GLU A 76 -10.11 4.33 -6.53
C GLU A 76 -10.58 3.25 -7.50
N TYR A 77 -10.44 1.98 -7.13
CA TYR A 77 -10.93 0.86 -7.90
C TYR A 77 -12.44 0.97 -8.13
N HIS A 78 -13.22 1.18 -7.08
CA HIS A 78 -14.67 1.36 -7.20
C HIS A 78 -15.04 2.60 -8.01
N ARG A 79 -14.31 3.70 -7.88
CA ARG A 79 -14.54 4.93 -8.68
C ARG A 79 -14.34 4.66 -10.17
N LYS A 80 -13.26 3.98 -10.55
CA LYS A 80 -12.96 3.60 -11.94
C LYS A 80 -14.01 2.65 -12.50
N ASN A 81 -14.42 1.63 -11.74
CA ASN A 81 -15.43 0.66 -12.18
C ASN A 81 -16.85 1.23 -12.22
N LYS A 82 -17.24 2.13 -11.30
CA LYS A 82 -18.53 2.85 -11.38
C LYS A 82 -18.57 3.78 -12.58
N LYS A 83 -17.45 4.44 -12.92
CA LYS A 83 -17.34 5.23 -14.16
C LYS A 83 -17.52 4.34 -15.39
N GLN A 84 -16.90 3.16 -15.45
CA GLN A 84 -17.09 2.23 -16.57
C GLN A 84 -18.54 1.75 -16.76
N LYS A 85 -19.34 1.63 -15.68
CA LYS A 85 -20.77 1.27 -15.78
C LYS A 85 -21.67 2.40 -16.28
N LYS A 86 -21.24 3.67 -16.21
CA LYS A 86 -22.03 4.82 -16.71
C LYS A 86 -21.86 5.08 -18.21
N TRP A 87 -20.86 4.45 -18.84
CA TRP A 87 -20.53 4.61 -20.26
C TRP A 87 -20.79 3.33 -21.08
N LYS A 88 -21.57 2.40 -20.52
CA LYS A 88 -22.13 1.23 -21.21
C LYS A 88 -23.64 1.40 -21.29
#